data_AF-A0A7X9HL95-F1
#
_entry.id   AF-A0A7X9HL95-F1
#
_cell.length_a   1.000
_cell.length_b   1.000
_cell.length_c   1.000
_cell.angle_alpha   90.00
_cell.angle_beta   90.00
_cell.angle_gamma   90.00
#
_symmetry.space_group_name_H-M   'P 1'
#
loop_
_entity.id
_entity.type
_entity.pdbx_description
1 polymer ?
#
loop_
_entity_poly.entity_id
_entity_poly.type
_entity_poly.pdbx_seq_one_letter_code
_entity_poly.pdbx_strand_id
1 'polypeptide(L)'
;MRNVYCRMAPALVAALFVAGCGGGGQKTDAGTDATTDAGDDAGHDAGTDAGTDAGTDAGGDDGGTSTDVDLGRDFGLLVPDGTQVCAISGAGDVMQAYRNLCRVSLRPGLVRLPRDANSLDVDLVQAIELGPARTAAAAQGPGRFTRSLQGTEQNGTYSYEYAQTFTAGGRTLALAFRFSFEMQGGVALDPLMALDAATLAYDPWNQVPFEKDRLLLRAPLTDPQDPYARELRFAGCDSSGFARTRVVADIAGGDKLELSYRCPEHQAVVINLTTVCPCAMESAKFTRGDGARTVTDYFRLAMVSYNHCNLNQDTLVVLDDPLDGVSAVHVPGGPDSQAMGSSPAELYYLDADLQRIDTKAVTNWTVDP
;
A
#
# COMPACT_ATOMS: atom_id res chain seq x y z
N MET A 1 46.18 -15.10 -6.67
CA MET A 1 46.34 -13.68 -7.07
C MET A 1 46.02 -12.82 -5.86
N ARG A 2 46.89 -11.85 -5.54
CA ARG A 2 46.88 -11.10 -4.28
C ARG A 2 45.81 -10.01 -4.30
N ASN A 3 44.93 -10.00 -3.29
CA ASN A 3 44.00 -8.89 -3.05
C ASN A 3 44.72 -7.76 -2.30
N VAL A 4 44.77 -6.59 -2.93
CA VAL A 4 45.30 -5.35 -2.38
C VAL A 4 44.15 -4.60 -1.70
N TYR A 5 44.22 -4.44 -0.38
CA TYR A 5 43.34 -3.55 0.39
C TYR A 5 43.94 -2.15 0.39
N CYS A 6 43.22 -1.18 -0.19
CA CYS A 6 43.56 0.23 -0.08
C CYS A 6 42.85 0.81 1.16
N ARG A 7 43.63 1.19 2.18
CA ARG A 7 43.17 1.96 3.35
C ARG A 7 43.21 3.45 2.98
N MET A 8 42.09 4.15 3.13
CA MET A 8 42.10 5.62 3.22
C MET A 8 41.88 6.04 4.69
N ALA A 9 42.79 6.88 5.17
CA ALA A 9 42.71 7.57 6.45
C ALA A 9 41.96 8.93 6.28
N PRO A 10 41.39 9.50 7.36
CA PRO A 10 40.74 10.80 7.31
C PRO A 10 41.75 11.94 7.52
N ALA A 11 41.64 13.00 6.71
CA ALA A 11 42.38 14.24 6.88
C ALA A 11 41.55 15.29 7.62
N LEU A 12 42.17 15.80 8.67
CA LEU A 12 41.84 16.92 9.53
C LEU A 12 41.94 18.25 8.76
N VAL A 13 40.96 19.16 8.85
CA VAL A 13 41.15 20.58 8.52
C VAL A 13 40.45 21.46 9.56
N ALA A 14 41.24 22.39 10.11
CA ALA A 14 40.87 23.36 11.14
C ALA A 14 40.61 24.75 10.55
N ALA A 15 39.68 25.46 11.20
CA ALA A 15 39.59 26.89 11.51
C ALA A 15 39.80 27.97 10.42
N LEU A 16 38.86 28.92 10.33
CA LEU A 16 39.19 30.36 10.20
C LEU A 16 38.06 31.25 10.78
N PHE A 17 38.45 32.19 11.64
CA PHE A 17 37.65 33.26 12.25
C PHE A 17 37.52 34.46 11.30
N VAL A 18 36.36 35.14 11.29
CA VAL A 18 36.27 36.59 11.02
C VAL A 18 35.20 37.23 11.92
N ALA A 19 35.63 38.19 12.72
CA ALA A 19 34.82 39.12 13.49
C ALA A 19 34.47 40.35 12.64
N GLY A 20 33.29 40.94 12.85
CA GLY A 20 32.90 42.23 12.27
C GLY A 20 31.97 43.00 13.21
N CYS A 21 32.48 44.07 13.81
CA CYS A 21 31.73 45.09 14.55
C CYS A 21 31.65 46.39 13.72
N GLY A 22 30.58 47.16 13.90
CA GLY A 22 30.40 48.56 13.47
C GLY A 22 28.92 48.83 13.22
N GLY A 23 28.18 49.57 14.04
CA GLY A 23 28.24 51.04 14.26
C GLY A 23 27.16 51.67 13.36
N GLY A 24 26.03 52.18 13.85
CA GLY A 24 25.84 53.37 14.67
C GLY A 24 25.16 54.46 13.81
N GLY A 25 23.99 54.97 14.21
CA GLY A 25 23.33 56.08 13.50
C GLY A 25 21.89 56.37 13.93
N GLN A 26 21.73 57.28 14.90
CA GLN A 26 20.46 57.96 15.23
C GLN A 26 20.07 58.98 14.13
N LYS A 27 18.76 59.21 13.94
CA LYS A 27 18.13 60.56 14.07
C LYS A 27 16.61 60.53 13.81
N THR A 28 15.94 61.37 14.60
CA THR A 28 14.53 61.80 14.64
C THR A 28 14.16 62.67 13.41
N ASP A 29 12.93 63.05 13.05
CA ASP A 29 11.80 63.65 13.79
C ASP A 29 10.49 63.70 12.92
N ALA A 30 9.36 63.75 13.64
CA ALA A 30 8.09 64.50 13.47
C ALA A 30 7.38 64.77 12.12
N GLY A 31 6.06 64.54 12.13
CA GLY A 31 5.06 65.16 11.26
C GLY A 31 3.63 64.72 11.59
N THR A 32 2.88 65.61 12.23
CA THR A 32 1.51 65.45 12.78
C THR A 32 0.42 65.91 11.78
N ASP A 33 -0.80 65.38 11.94
CA ASP A 33 -2.12 66.08 11.93
C ASP A 33 -3.24 65.46 11.04
N ALA A 34 -4.32 65.04 11.75
CA ALA A 34 -5.77 65.29 11.54
C ALA A 34 -6.42 64.86 10.19
N THR A 35 -7.63 64.27 10.08
CA THR A 35 -8.89 64.17 10.83
C THR A 35 -9.58 62.85 10.39
N THR A 36 -10.53 62.22 11.08
CA THR A 36 -11.98 62.55 11.09
C THR A 36 -12.72 61.50 11.93
N ASP A 37 -13.36 61.95 13.01
CA ASP A 37 -14.42 61.24 13.72
C ASP A 37 -15.72 61.35 12.91
N ALA A 38 -16.28 60.20 12.48
CA ALA A 38 -17.72 59.98 12.29
C ALA A 38 -17.96 58.53 11.83
N GLY A 39 -18.36 57.62 12.72
CA GLY A 39 -18.88 56.32 12.31
C GLY A 39 -19.04 55.20 13.34
N ASP A 40 -18.66 55.38 14.61
CA ASP A 40 -18.40 54.23 15.50
C ASP A 40 -19.57 53.60 16.28
N ASP A 41 -20.81 54.11 16.23
CA ASP A 41 -21.81 53.65 17.24
C ASP A 41 -23.09 52.98 16.69
N ALA A 42 -23.10 52.43 15.45
CA ALA A 42 -24.29 51.74 14.93
C ALA A 42 -24.06 50.37 14.26
N GLY A 43 -22.83 49.87 14.23
CA GLY A 43 -22.50 48.60 13.54
C GLY A 43 -22.03 47.45 14.43
N HIS A 44 -21.68 47.71 15.70
CA HIS A 44 -20.91 46.75 16.50
C HIS A 44 -21.77 45.70 17.24
N ASP A 45 -23.05 45.98 17.48
CA ASP A 45 -23.89 45.12 18.32
C ASP A 45 -24.86 44.22 17.53
N ALA A 46 -24.82 44.25 16.19
CA ALA A 46 -25.62 43.36 15.34
C ALA A 46 -24.79 42.32 14.57
N GLY A 47 -23.46 42.44 14.57
CA GLY A 47 -22.55 41.55 13.82
C GLY A 47 -21.91 40.44 14.65
N THR A 48 -21.83 40.60 15.98
CA THR A 48 -21.07 39.70 16.85
C THR A 48 -21.86 38.47 17.29
N ASP A 49 -23.19 38.59 17.33
CA ASP A 49 -24.07 37.54 17.88
C ASP A 49 -24.70 36.66 16.79
N ALA A 50 -24.63 37.09 15.51
CA ALA A 50 -25.14 36.31 14.37
C ALA A 50 -24.06 35.44 13.69
N GLY A 51 -22.77 35.67 13.99
CA GLY A 51 -21.65 34.99 13.34
C GLY A 51 -21.16 33.72 14.05
N THR A 52 -21.52 33.53 15.33
CA THR A 52 -20.96 32.42 16.14
C THR A 52 -21.85 31.18 16.15
N ASP A 53 -23.14 31.33 15.84
CA ASP A 53 -24.13 30.25 16.01
C ASP A 53 -24.69 29.73 14.67
N ALA A 54 -24.32 30.36 13.54
CA ALA A 54 -24.82 30.02 12.21
C ALA A 54 -23.91 29.08 11.41
N GLY A 55 -22.76 28.65 11.97
CA GLY A 55 -21.77 27.83 11.27
C GLY A 55 -21.86 26.31 11.51
N THR A 56 -22.65 25.84 12.47
CA THR A 56 -22.47 24.46 12.98
C THR A 56 -23.41 23.42 12.35
N ASP A 57 -24.51 23.82 11.72
CA ASP A 57 -25.57 22.85 11.34
C ASP A 57 -25.90 22.83 9.83
N ALA A 58 -25.14 23.54 9.00
CA ALA A 58 -25.32 23.53 7.54
C ALA A 58 -24.37 22.54 6.84
N GLY A 59 -24.12 21.38 7.45
CA GLY A 59 -23.53 20.22 6.76
C GLY A 59 -24.55 19.60 5.82
N GLY A 60 -24.78 20.25 4.68
CA GLY A 60 -25.44 19.62 3.55
C GLY A 60 -24.61 18.41 3.10
N ASP A 61 -25.31 17.30 2.83
CA ASP A 61 -24.81 16.16 2.07
C ASP A 61 -24.56 16.58 0.60
N ASP A 62 -23.74 17.60 0.39
CA ASP A 62 -23.23 17.92 -0.93
C ASP A 62 -22.24 16.80 -1.22
N GLY A 63 -22.62 15.84 -2.08
CA GLY A 63 -21.76 14.75 -2.54
C GLY A 63 -20.51 15.19 -3.31
N GLY A 64 -19.94 16.36 -3.02
CA GLY A 64 -18.61 16.78 -3.40
C GLY A 64 -17.60 16.29 -2.37
N THR A 65 -16.57 15.62 -2.84
CA THR A 65 -15.41 15.11 -2.09
C THR A 65 -14.50 16.20 -1.52
N SER A 66 -15.04 17.39 -1.24
CA SER A 66 -14.35 18.49 -0.60
C SER A 66 -14.31 18.23 0.90
N THR A 67 -13.29 17.51 1.34
CA THR A 67 -13.00 17.20 2.74
C THR A 67 -12.49 18.45 3.47
N ASP A 68 -13.33 19.47 3.63
CA ASP A 68 -13.04 20.57 4.58
C ASP A 68 -13.28 20.04 6.01
N VAL A 69 -12.40 19.15 6.42
CA VAL A 69 -12.41 18.53 7.74
C VAL A 69 -11.55 19.41 8.63
N ASP A 70 -12.17 20.08 9.59
CA ASP A 70 -11.43 20.83 10.60
C ASP A 70 -10.69 19.86 11.55
N LEU A 71 -9.40 19.65 11.26
CA LEU A 71 -8.47 18.89 12.07
C LEU A 71 -7.80 19.77 13.15
N GLY A 72 -7.98 21.09 13.12
CA GLY A 72 -7.27 22.02 13.98
C GLY A 72 -5.75 21.84 13.90
N ARG A 73 -5.16 21.34 14.98
CA ARG A 73 -3.71 21.03 15.07
C ARG A 73 -3.40 19.55 14.87
N ASP A 74 -4.38 18.69 14.70
CA ASP A 74 -4.18 17.25 14.59
C ASP A 74 -3.94 16.82 13.14
N PHE A 75 -3.62 15.54 12.94
CA PHE A 75 -3.67 14.91 11.63
C PHE A 75 -4.93 14.07 11.48
N GLY A 76 -5.30 13.76 10.25
CA GLY A 76 -6.42 12.91 9.90
C GLY A 76 -5.99 11.76 9.02
N LEU A 77 -6.55 10.58 9.30
CA LEU A 77 -6.55 9.45 8.38
C LEU A 77 -8.00 9.21 7.95
N LEU A 78 -8.32 9.53 6.70
CA LEU A 78 -9.62 9.27 6.11
C LEU A 78 -9.60 7.90 5.47
N VAL A 79 -10.50 7.02 5.90
CA VAL A 79 -10.70 5.68 5.31
C VAL A 79 -11.99 5.71 4.51
N PRO A 80 -11.93 5.72 3.17
CA PRO A 80 -13.11 5.60 2.32
C PRO A 80 -13.90 4.32 2.59
N ASP A 81 -15.19 4.33 2.24
CA ASP A 81 -16.02 3.12 2.30
C ASP A 81 -15.49 2.03 1.37
N GLY A 82 -15.56 0.78 1.83
CA GLY A 82 -15.05 -0.37 1.09
C GLY A 82 -13.52 -0.47 0.96
N THR A 83 -12.75 0.33 1.72
CA THR A 83 -11.28 0.28 1.66
C THR A 83 -10.76 -1.10 2.05
N GLN A 84 -10.05 -1.74 1.12
CA GLN A 84 -9.46 -3.07 1.30
C GLN A 84 -8.01 -3.09 0.84
N VAL A 85 -7.18 -3.82 1.60
CA VAL A 85 -5.81 -4.09 1.21
C VAL A 85 -5.55 -5.59 1.14
N CYS A 86 -4.83 -6.00 0.10
CA CYS A 86 -4.56 -7.38 -0.25
C CYS A 86 -3.06 -7.66 -0.13
N ALA A 87 -2.71 -8.85 0.33
CA ALA A 87 -1.32 -9.25 0.45
C ALA A 87 -0.67 -9.34 -0.94
N ILE A 88 0.49 -8.70 -1.06
CA ILE A 88 1.45 -8.88 -2.14
C ILE A 88 2.51 -9.84 -1.62
N SER A 89 2.51 -11.06 -2.18
CA SER A 89 3.32 -12.15 -1.67
C SER A 89 4.79 -12.05 -2.11
N GLY A 90 5.72 -12.07 -1.15
CA GLY A 90 7.15 -12.33 -1.38
C GLY A 90 7.51 -13.81 -1.21
N ALA A 91 6.56 -14.72 -1.48
CA ALA A 91 6.72 -16.16 -1.32
C ALA A 91 7.82 -16.76 -2.20
N GLY A 92 8.33 -17.90 -1.78
CA GLY A 92 9.31 -18.68 -2.52
C GLY A 92 8.70 -19.59 -3.59
N ASP A 93 7.38 -19.81 -3.59
CA ASP A 93 6.65 -20.56 -4.61
C ASP A 93 5.14 -20.19 -4.64
N VAL A 94 4.45 -20.52 -5.74
CA VAL A 94 3.04 -20.14 -5.90
C VAL A 94 2.09 -20.82 -4.92
N MET A 95 2.42 -22.01 -4.42
CA MET A 95 1.60 -22.68 -3.42
C MET A 95 1.72 -21.98 -2.07
N GLN A 96 2.91 -21.50 -1.73
CA GLN A 96 3.11 -20.65 -0.58
C GLN A 96 2.40 -19.30 -0.77
N ALA A 97 2.48 -18.67 -1.95
CA ALA A 97 1.71 -17.45 -2.22
C ALA A 97 0.20 -17.67 -2.05
N TYR A 98 -0.32 -18.79 -2.56
CA TYR A 98 -1.71 -19.18 -2.43
C TYR A 98 -2.14 -19.35 -0.97
N ARG A 99 -1.34 -20.04 -0.15
CA ARG A 99 -1.59 -20.17 1.30
C ARG A 99 -1.51 -18.83 2.04
N ASN A 100 -0.71 -17.89 1.53
CA ASN A 100 -0.45 -16.59 2.13
C ASN A 100 -1.40 -15.48 1.65
N LEU A 101 -2.37 -15.78 0.79
CA LEU A 101 -3.39 -14.80 0.40
C LEU A 101 -4.04 -14.22 1.66
N CYS A 102 -4.16 -12.90 1.71
CA CYS A 102 -4.73 -12.22 2.86
C CYS A 102 -5.43 -10.96 2.38
N ARG A 103 -6.63 -10.72 2.88
CA ARG A 103 -7.38 -9.48 2.66
C ARG A 103 -7.71 -8.85 3.99
N VAL A 104 -7.43 -7.56 4.12
CA VAL A 104 -7.76 -6.74 5.29
C VAL A 104 -8.77 -5.69 4.84
N SER A 105 -9.93 -5.67 5.48
CA SER A 105 -10.93 -4.61 5.30
C SER A 105 -10.74 -3.57 6.41
N LEU A 106 -10.63 -2.30 6.03
CA LEU A 106 -10.49 -1.20 6.98
C LEU A 106 -11.87 -0.63 7.30
N ARG A 107 -12.05 -0.18 8.55
CA ARG A 107 -13.28 0.47 8.98
C ARG A 107 -13.35 1.87 8.38
N PRO A 108 -14.42 2.24 7.67
CA PRO A 108 -14.53 3.56 7.07
C PRO A 108 -14.70 4.65 8.11
N GLY A 109 -14.26 5.86 7.76
CA GLY A 109 -14.40 7.06 8.57
C GLY A 109 -13.09 7.82 8.75
N LEU A 110 -13.17 8.90 9.53
CA LEU A 110 -12.02 9.74 9.87
C LEU A 110 -11.45 9.30 11.22
N VAL A 111 -10.18 8.91 11.22
CA VAL A 111 -9.38 8.73 12.44
C VAL A 111 -8.59 10.01 12.69
N ARG A 112 -8.92 10.72 13.77
CA ARG A 112 -8.11 11.85 14.25
C ARG A 112 -6.87 11.32 14.94
N LEU A 113 -5.71 11.88 14.61
CA LEU A 113 -4.39 11.51 15.12
C LEU A 113 -3.78 12.69 15.89
N PRO A 114 -3.95 12.74 17.22
CA PRO A 114 -3.58 13.91 18.00
C PRO A 114 -2.08 14.17 18.05
N ARG A 115 -1.69 15.43 17.85
CA ARG A 115 -0.27 15.83 17.90
C ARG A 115 0.34 15.83 19.29
N ASP A 116 -0.47 15.83 20.34
CA ASP A 116 -0.07 15.87 21.74
C ASP A 116 -0.16 14.49 22.44
N ALA A 117 -0.95 13.54 21.92
CA ALA A 117 -1.02 12.16 22.42
C ALA A 117 0.09 11.24 21.87
N ASN A 118 0.86 10.59 22.76
CA ASN A 118 1.87 9.60 22.36
C ASN A 118 1.26 8.26 21.89
N SER A 119 0.02 7.99 22.26
CA SER A 119 -0.70 6.77 21.87
C SER A 119 -2.20 6.99 21.82
N LEU A 120 -2.88 6.26 20.95
CA LEU A 120 -4.33 6.29 20.79
C LEU A 120 -4.84 4.87 20.47
N ASP A 121 -5.85 4.41 21.21
CA ASP A 121 -6.53 3.15 20.87
C ASP A 121 -7.59 3.41 19.79
N VAL A 122 -7.54 2.67 18.69
CA VAL A 122 -8.41 2.83 17.52
C VAL A 122 -8.79 1.45 16.98
N ASP A 123 -10.06 1.28 16.64
CA ASP A 123 -10.54 0.10 15.93
C ASP A 123 -10.54 0.33 14.40
N LEU A 124 -9.35 0.33 13.81
CA LEU A 124 -9.15 0.65 12.39
C LEU A 124 -9.50 -0.53 11.46
N VAL A 125 -9.41 -1.76 11.95
CA VAL A 125 -9.53 -2.97 11.13
C VAL A 125 -10.89 -3.59 11.33
N GLN A 126 -11.67 -3.67 10.25
CA GLN A 126 -12.99 -4.27 10.29
C GLN A 126 -12.93 -5.80 10.21
N ALA A 127 -12.10 -6.33 9.31
CA ALA A 127 -11.99 -7.78 9.09
C ALA A 127 -10.65 -8.16 8.50
N ILE A 128 -10.20 -9.39 8.78
CA ILE A 128 -9.07 -10.04 8.12
C ILE A 128 -9.52 -11.42 7.65
N GLU A 129 -9.29 -11.75 6.39
CA GLU A 129 -9.52 -13.05 5.79
C GLU A 129 -8.17 -13.66 5.36
N LEU A 130 -7.87 -14.87 5.84
CA LEU A 130 -6.63 -15.57 5.56
C LEU A 130 -6.81 -16.81 4.69
N GLY A 131 -5.94 -16.91 3.69
CA GLY A 131 -5.74 -18.06 2.83
C GLY A 131 -6.96 -18.41 1.98
N PRO A 132 -6.87 -19.49 1.20
CA PRO A 132 -7.92 -19.93 0.28
C PRO A 132 -9.28 -20.18 0.94
N ALA A 133 -9.26 -20.66 2.18
CA ALA A 133 -10.45 -20.93 2.97
C ALA A 133 -11.09 -19.67 3.58
N ARG A 134 -10.48 -18.49 3.36
CA ARG A 134 -10.92 -17.20 3.91
C ARG A 134 -11.14 -17.26 5.42
N THR A 135 -10.20 -17.86 6.12
CA THR A 135 -10.29 -18.02 7.58
C THR A 135 -10.31 -16.63 8.22
N ALA A 136 -11.43 -16.28 8.84
CA ALA A 136 -11.57 -15.00 9.53
C ALA A 136 -10.62 -14.92 10.73
N ALA A 137 -9.94 -13.78 10.88
CA ALA A 137 -9.17 -13.49 12.08
C ALA A 137 -9.99 -12.69 13.09
N ALA A 138 -9.97 -13.12 14.35
CA ALA A 138 -10.60 -12.42 15.45
C ALA A 138 -9.60 -11.48 16.14
N ALA A 139 -9.95 -10.21 16.31
CA ALA A 139 -9.13 -9.25 17.04
C ALA A 139 -8.99 -9.67 18.52
N GLN A 140 -7.78 -9.52 19.08
CA GLN A 140 -7.47 -9.81 20.49
C GLN A 140 -7.59 -8.58 21.39
N GLY A 141 -8.08 -7.46 20.85
CA GLY A 141 -8.21 -6.17 21.51
C GLY A 141 -8.31 -5.03 20.49
N PRO A 142 -8.48 -3.78 20.95
CA PRO A 142 -8.40 -2.63 20.06
C PRO A 142 -7.01 -2.53 19.46
N GLY A 143 -6.92 -1.96 18.26
CA GLY A 143 -5.64 -1.53 17.74
C GLY A 143 -5.12 -0.31 18.48
N ARG A 144 -3.82 -0.04 18.35
CA ARG A 144 -3.17 1.09 19.01
C ARG A 144 -2.23 1.79 18.05
N PHE A 145 -2.40 3.08 17.90
CA PHE A 145 -1.38 3.97 17.35
C PHE A 145 -0.35 4.34 18.41
N THR A 146 0.92 4.31 18.04
CA THR A 146 2.03 4.89 18.79
C THR A 146 2.69 5.97 17.94
N ARG A 147 2.85 7.17 18.51
CA ARG A 147 3.43 8.32 17.84
C ARG A 147 4.92 8.42 18.11
N SER A 148 5.69 8.76 17.09
CA SER A 148 7.07 9.22 17.20
C SER A 148 7.27 10.51 16.40
N LEU A 149 8.24 11.33 16.81
CA LEU A 149 8.58 12.59 16.13
C LEU A 149 10.08 12.59 15.81
N GLN A 150 10.40 12.78 14.54
CA GLN A 150 11.76 13.05 14.08
C GLN A 150 11.89 14.55 13.77
N GLY A 151 12.80 15.26 14.45
CA GLY A 151 12.97 16.71 14.31
C GLY A 151 12.30 17.49 15.44
N THR A 152 11.64 18.60 15.11
CA THR A 152 10.93 19.46 16.08
C THR A 152 9.44 19.53 15.75
N GLU A 153 8.61 20.00 16.68
CA GLU A 153 7.18 20.19 16.40
C GLU A 153 6.89 21.21 15.30
N GLN A 154 7.83 22.14 15.06
CA GLN A 154 7.73 23.14 14.02
C GLN A 154 8.24 22.64 12.67
N ASN A 155 9.32 21.86 12.67
CA ASN A 155 9.97 21.34 11.47
C ASN A 155 10.40 19.90 11.75
N GLY A 156 9.61 18.93 11.29
CA GLY A 156 9.80 17.52 11.63
C GLY A 156 8.80 16.59 10.94
N THR A 157 8.93 15.30 11.21
CA THR A 157 8.04 14.25 10.71
C THR A 157 7.42 13.51 11.87
N TYR A 158 6.09 13.55 11.95
CA TYR A 158 5.32 12.73 12.85
C TYR A 158 5.12 11.37 12.20
N SER A 159 5.37 10.27 12.92
CA SER A 159 5.06 8.92 12.47
C SER A 159 4.11 8.27 13.46
N TYR A 160 3.01 7.71 12.95
CA TYR A 160 2.02 6.95 13.70
C TYR A 160 2.12 5.49 13.29
N GLU A 161 2.49 4.62 14.22
CA GLU A 161 2.53 3.18 14.02
C GLU A 161 1.30 2.55 14.67
N TYR A 162 0.35 2.10 13.85
CA TYR A 162 -0.74 1.24 14.28
C TYR A 162 -0.21 -0.16 14.56
N ALA A 163 -0.68 -0.81 15.62
CA ALA A 163 -0.50 -2.24 15.83
C ALA A 163 -1.78 -2.86 16.40
N GLN A 164 -2.12 -4.07 15.95
CA GLN A 164 -3.22 -4.86 16.51
C GLN A 164 -2.92 -6.35 16.39
N THR A 165 -3.31 -7.14 17.39
CA THR A 165 -3.14 -8.59 17.39
C THR A 165 -4.45 -9.29 17.05
N PHE A 166 -4.36 -10.37 16.29
CA PHE A 166 -5.49 -11.20 15.89
C PHE A 166 -5.19 -12.68 16.11
N THR A 167 -6.22 -13.51 16.10
CA THR A 167 -6.10 -14.97 16.08
C THR A 167 -6.91 -15.57 14.93
N ALA A 168 -6.32 -16.49 14.19
CA ALA A 168 -6.99 -17.21 13.10
C ALA A 168 -6.42 -18.64 12.99
N GLY A 169 -7.29 -19.64 12.94
CA GLY A 169 -6.86 -21.05 12.81
C GLY A 169 -5.87 -21.50 13.90
N GLY A 170 -6.03 -21.02 15.13
CA GLY A 170 -5.12 -21.32 16.24
C GLY A 170 -3.77 -20.59 16.22
N ARG A 171 -3.52 -19.71 15.23
CA ARG A 171 -2.31 -18.89 15.13
C ARG A 171 -2.58 -17.48 15.61
N THR A 172 -1.55 -16.83 16.14
CA THR A 172 -1.56 -15.39 16.45
C THR A 172 -0.98 -14.63 15.26
N LEU A 173 -1.62 -13.52 14.90
CA LEU A 173 -1.18 -12.60 13.85
C LEU A 173 -0.92 -11.24 14.49
N ALA A 174 0.18 -10.60 14.13
CA ALA A 174 0.34 -9.17 14.38
C ALA A 174 0.03 -8.41 13.10
N LEU A 175 -0.65 -7.28 13.22
CA LEU A 175 -0.91 -6.34 12.16
C LEU A 175 -0.24 -5.04 12.54
N ALA A 176 0.43 -4.38 11.61
CA ALA A 176 0.95 -3.05 11.86
C ALA A 176 0.72 -2.14 10.65
N PHE A 177 0.55 -0.85 10.85
CA PHE A 177 0.53 0.14 9.77
C PHE A 177 1.39 1.33 10.19
N ARG A 178 2.03 2.00 9.24
CA ARG A 178 2.77 3.23 9.53
C ARG A 178 2.27 4.36 8.64
N PHE A 179 1.96 5.49 9.23
CA PHE A 179 1.60 6.72 8.53
C PHE A 179 2.54 7.82 8.98
N SER A 180 2.91 8.75 8.08
CA SER A 180 3.75 9.88 8.46
C SER A 180 3.17 11.19 7.95
N PHE A 181 3.46 12.26 8.66
CA PHE A 181 2.99 13.60 8.33
C PHE A 181 4.12 14.60 8.51
N GLU A 182 4.24 15.54 7.57
CA GLU A 182 5.30 16.56 7.56
C GLU A 182 4.85 17.86 8.21
N MET A 183 5.77 18.46 8.95
CA MET A 183 5.63 19.80 9.51
C MET A 183 6.68 20.75 8.94
N GLN A 184 6.24 21.95 8.58
CA GLN A 184 7.11 23.07 8.23
C GLN A 184 6.58 24.36 8.87
N GLY A 185 7.42 25.03 9.66
CA GLY A 185 7.05 26.26 10.37
C GLY A 185 5.88 26.10 11.36
N GLY A 186 5.63 24.89 11.88
CA GLY A 186 4.51 24.60 12.78
C GLY A 186 3.19 24.26 12.09
N VAL A 187 3.16 24.29 10.75
CA VAL A 187 2.01 23.95 9.90
C VAL A 187 2.25 22.58 9.27
N ALA A 188 1.22 21.75 9.24
CA ALA A 188 1.26 20.47 8.54
C ALA A 188 1.20 20.71 7.03
N LEU A 189 2.10 20.10 6.25
CA LEU A 189 2.10 20.27 4.79
C LEU A 189 0.89 19.59 4.14
N ASP A 190 0.57 18.39 4.62
CA ASP A 190 -0.63 17.64 4.29
C ASP A 190 -1.20 17.03 5.58
N PRO A 191 -2.19 17.68 6.22
CA PRO A 191 -2.71 17.21 7.49
C PRO A 191 -3.66 16.00 7.37
N LEU A 192 -4.14 15.69 6.16
CA LEU A 192 -5.19 14.68 5.94
C LEU A 192 -4.74 13.66 4.89
N MET A 193 -4.49 12.43 5.33
CA MET A 193 -4.19 11.32 4.43
C MET A 193 -5.45 10.51 4.15
N ALA A 194 -5.88 10.45 2.89
CA ALA A 194 -6.95 9.56 2.46
C ALA A 194 -6.39 8.19 2.05
N LEU A 195 -6.91 7.09 2.60
CA LEU A 195 -6.56 5.72 2.21
C LEU A 195 -7.36 5.25 0.99
N ASP A 196 -7.27 6.00 -0.09
CA ASP A 196 -7.90 5.67 -1.37
C ASP A 196 -6.98 4.84 -2.28
N ALA A 197 -7.43 4.58 -3.51
CA ALA A 197 -6.66 3.82 -4.49
C ALA A 197 -5.31 4.47 -4.83
N ALA A 198 -5.18 5.80 -4.74
CA ALA A 198 -3.92 6.48 -5.06
C ALA A 198 -2.90 6.31 -3.93
N THR A 199 -3.31 6.50 -2.68
CA THR A 199 -2.42 6.31 -1.51
C THR A 199 -2.09 4.84 -1.26
N LEU A 200 -3.02 3.95 -1.57
CA LEU A 200 -2.84 2.50 -1.43
C LEU A 200 -2.22 1.84 -2.67
N ALA A 201 -2.07 2.57 -3.77
CA ALA A 201 -1.32 2.08 -4.93
C ALA A 201 0.13 1.87 -4.51
N TYR A 202 0.61 0.64 -4.62
CA TYR A 202 2.00 0.35 -4.35
C TYR A 202 2.84 0.97 -5.46
N ASP A 203 3.63 1.99 -5.10
CA ASP A 203 4.69 2.51 -5.96
C ASP A 203 6.02 1.81 -5.61
N PRO A 204 6.47 0.82 -6.41
CA PRO A 204 7.77 0.18 -6.22
C PRO A 204 8.94 1.14 -6.47
N TRP A 205 8.72 2.28 -7.13
CA TRP A 205 9.77 3.10 -7.73
C TRP A 205 10.27 4.21 -6.82
N ASN A 206 9.46 4.68 -5.89
CA ASN A 206 9.89 5.61 -4.83
C ASN A 206 10.74 4.93 -3.74
N GLN A 207 11.65 4.01 -4.11
CA GLN A 207 12.75 3.52 -3.25
C GLN A 207 13.79 4.62 -2.91
N VAL A 208 13.38 5.88 -2.81
CA VAL A 208 14.20 6.89 -2.14
C VAL A 208 14.06 6.64 -0.62
N PRO A 209 15.14 6.63 0.18
CA PRO A 209 15.17 5.88 1.45
C PRO A 209 14.29 6.43 2.60
N PHE A 210 13.44 7.45 2.40
CA PHE A 210 12.79 8.19 3.50
C PHE A 210 11.39 8.79 3.21
N GLU A 211 10.60 8.31 2.25
CA GLU A 211 9.29 8.93 1.93
C GLU A 211 8.06 8.19 2.51
N LYS A 212 7.73 8.66 3.72
CA LYS A 212 6.47 9.10 4.36
C LYS A 212 5.11 8.39 4.25
N ASP A 213 4.66 7.79 3.15
CA ASP A 213 3.22 7.42 3.03
C ASP A 213 2.98 5.92 2.84
N ARG A 214 3.71 5.07 3.58
CA ARG A 214 3.68 3.62 3.34
C ARG A 214 2.91 2.84 4.38
N LEU A 215 1.79 2.28 3.94
CA LEU A 215 1.08 1.20 4.62
C LEU A 215 1.91 -0.09 4.64
N LEU A 216 2.84 -0.21 5.61
CA LEU A 216 3.61 -1.43 5.81
C LEU A 216 2.88 -2.36 6.78
N LEU A 217 2.15 -3.36 6.26
CA LEU A 217 1.72 -4.46 7.11
C LEU A 217 2.90 -5.29 7.54
N ARG A 218 3.12 -5.40 8.84
CA ARG A 218 3.99 -6.43 9.41
C ARG A 218 3.12 -7.51 10.02
N ALA A 219 2.75 -8.48 9.19
CA ALA A 219 2.31 -9.76 9.68
C ALA A 219 3.52 -10.71 9.70
N PRO A 220 4.24 -10.84 10.83
CA PRO A 220 4.94 -12.06 11.10
C PRO A 220 3.86 -13.14 11.16
N LEU A 221 3.57 -13.77 10.01
CA LEU A 221 2.98 -15.09 9.98
C LEU A 221 4.05 -16.07 10.45
N THR A 222 4.66 -15.80 11.61
CA THR A 222 5.68 -16.66 12.19
C THR A 222 4.96 -17.86 12.74
N ASP A 223 4.78 -18.86 11.87
CA ASP A 223 5.20 -20.16 12.31
C ASP A 223 6.74 -20.08 12.43
N PRO A 224 7.31 -20.08 13.65
CA PRO A 224 8.76 -20.07 13.83
C PRO A 224 9.45 -21.31 13.23
N GLN A 225 8.68 -22.34 12.83
CA GLN A 225 9.17 -23.49 12.08
C GLN A 225 9.07 -23.32 10.56
N ASP A 226 8.41 -22.27 10.05
CA ASP A 226 8.42 -21.95 8.63
C ASP A 226 9.62 -21.02 8.33
N PRO A 227 10.73 -21.53 7.77
CA PRO A 227 11.90 -20.71 7.43
C PRO A 227 11.60 -19.65 6.35
N TYR A 228 10.39 -19.68 5.79
CA TYR A 228 9.89 -18.76 4.79
C TYR A 228 8.72 -17.90 5.31
N ALA A 229 8.48 -17.84 6.62
CA ALA A 229 7.59 -16.88 7.27
C ALA A 229 8.09 -15.43 7.06
N ARG A 230 7.90 -14.93 5.84
CA ARG A 230 8.22 -13.56 5.47
C ARG A 230 7.08 -12.64 5.88
N GLU A 231 7.47 -11.42 6.22
CA GLU A 231 6.58 -10.27 6.36
C GLU A 231 5.72 -10.15 5.08
N LEU A 232 4.40 -10.34 5.20
CA LEU A 232 3.48 -10.05 4.10
C LEU A 232 3.35 -8.55 3.93
N ARG A 233 3.55 -8.07 2.71
CA ARG A 233 3.32 -6.67 2.33
C ARG A 233 1.94 -6.54 1.73
N PHE A 234 1.37 -5.33 1.76
CA PHE A 234 0.00 -5.10 1.33
C PHE A 234 -0.06 -3.89 0.40
N ALA A 235 -1.04 -3.91 -0.48
CA ALA A 235 -1.47 -2.78 -1.29
C ALA A 235 -2.99 -2.76 -1.41
N GLY A 236 -3.55 -1.71 -1.99
CA GLY A 236 -4.97 -1.67 -2.34
C GLY A 236 -5.37 -2.94 -3.11
N CYS A 237 -6.49 -3.55 -2.71
CA CYS A 237 -7.05 -4.66 -3.49
C CYS A 237 -7.57 -4.19 -4.86
N ASP A 238 -7.91 -2.90 -4.97
CA ASP A 238 -8.25 -2.29 -6.24
C ASP A 238 -6.99 -2.01 -7.05
N SER A 239 -6.82 -2.80 -8.11
CA SER A 239 -5.74 -2.66 -9.09
C SER A 239 -6.19 -1.91 -10.35
N SER A 240 -7.35 -1.25 -10.34
CA SER A 240 -7.93 -0.57 -11.51
C SER A 240 -7.05 0.54 -12.08
N GLY A 241 -6.25 1.20 -11.23
CA GLY A 241 -5.31 2.25 -11.59
C GLY A 241 -4.08 1.76 -12.37
N PHE A 242 -3.83 0.45 -12.44
CA PHE A 242 -2.73 -0.12 -13.21
C PHE A 242 -3.14 -0.52 -14.62
N ALA A 243 -2.20 -0.47 -15.55
CA ALA A 243 -2.39 -0.98 -16.90
C ALA A 243 -2.77 -2.47 -16.87
N ARG A 244 -3.68 -2.86 -17.75
CA ARG A 244 -4.20 -4.22 -17.82
C ARG A 244 -3.52 -4.97 -18.94
N THR A 245 -2.78 -6.02 -18.60
CA THR A 245 -2.20 -6.92 -19.58
C THR A 245 -2.97 -8.23 -19.61
N ARG A 246 -3.37 -8.64 -20.82
CA ARG A 246 -4.01 -9.93 -21.07
C ARG A 246 -2.99 -10.92 -21.60
N VAL A 247 -3.02 -12.13 -21.06
CA VAL A 247 -2.23 -13.27 -21.53
C VAL A 247 -3.16 -14.36 -22.01
N VAL A 248 -2.86 -14.95 -23.17
CA VAL A 248 -3.59 -16.07 -23.74
C VAL A 248 -2.64 -17.20 -24.03
N ALA A 249 -2.86 -18.35 -23.40
CA ALA A 249 -2.14 -19.58 -23.64
C ALA A 249 -3.04 -20.58 -24.38
N ASP A 250 -2.64 -20.99 -25.58
CA ASP A 250 -3.24 -22.14 -26.26
C ASP A 250 -2.50 -23.40 -25.84
N ILE A 251 -3.24 -24.45 -25.50
CA ILE A 251 -2.73 -25.64 -24.83
C ILE A 251 -2.97 -26.86 -25.72
N ALA A 252 -2.00 -27.78 -25.73
CA ALA A 252 -2.10 -29.01 -26.49
C ALA A 252 -3.37 -29.80 -26.11
N GLY A 253 -4.16 -30.17 -27.13
CA GLY A 253 -5.49 -30.76 -26.96
C GLY A 253 -6.65 -29.79 -27.20
N GLY A 254 -6.36 -28.51 -27.49
CA GLY A 254 -7.38 -27.50 -27.79
C GLY A 254 -7.89 -26.73 -26.56
N ASP A 255 -7.32 -27.02 -25.38
CA ASP A 255 -7.61 -26.27 -24.15
C ASP A 255 -7.02 -24.85 -24.24
N LYS A 256 -7.57 -23.92 -23.46
CA LYS A 256 -7.15 -22.52 -23.47
C LYS A 256 -7.17 -21.92 -22.07
N LEU A 257 -6.15 -21.13 -21.74
CA LEU A 257 -6.08 -20.33 -20.52
C LEU A 257 -5.92 -18.85 -20.89
N GLU A 258 -6.82 -18.02 -20.39
CA GLU A 258 -6.73 -16.56 -20.51
C GLU A 258 -6.52 -15.97 -19.12
N LEU A 259 -5.53 -15.11 -18.95
CA LEU A 259 -5.18 -14.46 -17.68
C LEU A 259 -5.24 -12.95 -17.89
N SER A 260 -5.81 -12.23 -16.93
CA SER A 260 -5.80 -10.77 -16.89
C SER A 260 -4.99 -10.33 -15.70
N TYR A 261 -3.93 -9.59 -15.96
CA TYR A 261 -3.05 -9.01 -14.96
C TYR A 261 -3.20 -7.49 -14.95
N ARG A 262 -2.97 -6.92 -13.78
CA ARG A 262 -2.84 -5.48 -13.58
C ARG A 262 -1.44 -5.23 -13.06
N CYS A 263 -0.63 -4.51 -13.83
CA CYS A 263 0.75 -4.21 -13.51
C CYS A 263 1.06 -2.75 -13.87
N PRO A 264 1.95 -2.07 -13.15
CA PRO A 264 2.47 -0.77 -13.58
C PRO A 264 3.15 -0.92 -14.95
N GLU A 265 2.93 0.05 -15.86
CA GLU A 265 3.38 -0.05 -17.25
C GLU A 265 4.88 -0.38 -17.36
N HIS A 266 5.18 -1.38 -18.19
CA HIS A 266 6.48 -2.04 -18.34
C HIS A 266 7.63 -1.18 -18.89
N GLN A 267 7.41 0.08 -19.26
CA GLN A 267 8.19 0.68 -20.34
C GLN A 267 9.63 1.11 -20.03
N ALA A 268 10.18 1.06 -18.80
CA ALA A 268 11.54 1.63 -18.66
C ALA A 268 12.46 1.21 -17.51
N VAL A 269 12.14 0.30 -16.59
CA VAL A 269 12.88 0.38 -15.31
C VAL A 269 13.40 -0.95 -14.76
N VAL A 270 14.73 -0.99 -14.67
CA VAL A 270 15.54 -1.94 -13.89
C VAL A 270 15.17 -1.77 -12.42
N ILE A 271 14.28 -2.62 -11.91
CA ILE A 271 13.93 -2.64 -10.48
C ILE A 271 15.17 -3.13 -9.71
N ASN A 272 15.51 -2.45 -8.62
CA ASN A 272 16.43 -2.96 -7.62
C ASN A 272 15.88 -4.30 -7.08
N LEU A 273 16.66 -5.38 -7.12
CA LEU A 273 16.28 -6.80 -6.89
C LEU A 273 15.61 -7.14 -5.53
N THR A 274 15.16 -6.16 -4.76
CA THR A 274 14.67 -6.29 -3.38
C THR A 274 13.20 -5.92 -3.20
N THR A 275 12.52 -5.39 -4.22
CA THR A 275 11.07 -5.07 -4.17
C THR A 275 10.24 -6.02 -5.01
N VAL A 276 9.23 -6.60 -4.36
CA VAL A 276 8.14 -7.34 -5.01
C VAL A 276 7.40 -6.38 -5.94
N CYS A 277 7.10 -6.81 -7.17
CA CYS A 277 6.37 -6.00 -8.14
C CYS A 277 4.87 -6.09 -7.83
N PRO A 278 4.09 -4.98 -7.83
CA PRO A 278 2.67 -5.02 -7.50
C PRO A 278 1.85 -5.48 -8.72
N CYS A 279 2.17 -6.65 -9.25
CA CYS A 279 1.28 -7.28 -10.20
C CYS A 279 0.20 -8.02 -9.42
N ALA A 280 -1.05 -7.79 -9.79
CA ALA A 280 -2.18 -8.57 -9.31
C ALA A 280 -2.84 -9.28 -10.50
N MET A 281 -3.20 -10.54 -10.30
CA MET A 281 -4.08 -11.23 -11.24
C MET A 281 -5.51 -10.81 -10.94
N GLU A 282 -6.16 -10.17 -11.90
CA GLU A 282 -7.53 -9.66 -11.79
C GLU A 282 -8.56 -10.74 -12.12
N SER A 283 -8.25 -11.57 -13.11
CA SER A 283 -9.11 -12.69 -13.50
C SER A 283 -8.36 -13.75 -14.29
N ALA A 284 -8.98 -14.92 -14.36
CA ALA A 284 -8.57 -16.00 -15.26
C ALA A 284 -9.80 -16.64 -15.90
N LYS A 285 -9.64 -17.16 -17.11
CA LYS A 285 -10.64 -17.99 -17.79
C LYS A 285 -9.97 -19.24 -18.34
N PHE A 286 -10.42 -20.41 -17.91
CA PHE A 286 -9.97 -21.70 -18.41
C PHE A 286 -11.07 -22.34 -19.27
N THR A 287 -10.71 -22.82 -20.45
CA THR A 287 -11.60 -23.48 -21.41
C THR A 287 -11.05 -24.87 -21.74
N ARG A 288 -11.92 -25.89 -21.69
CA ARG A 288 -11.59 -27.29 -21.98
C ARG A 288 -12.81 -27.97 -22.59
N GLY A 289 -12.62 -28.61 -23.74
CA GLY A 289 -13.73 -29.15 -24.54
C GLY A 289 -14.78 -28.07 -24.82
N ASP A 290 -16.05 -28.37 -24.51
CA ASP A 290 -17.17 -27.44 -24.66
C ASP A 290 -17.42 -26.57 -23.41
N GLY A 291 -16.62 -26.73 -22.35
CA GLY A 291 -16.80 -26.04 -21.07
C GLY A 291 -15.81 -24.92 -20.83
N ALA A 292 -16.22 -23.93 -20.03
CA ALA A 292 -15.36 -22.85 -19.56
C ALA A 292 -15.65 -22.48 -18.09
N ARG A 293 -14.63 -21.97 -17.40
CA ARG A 293 -14.71 -21.41 -16.04
C ARG A 293 -13.99 -20.06 -16.01
N THR A 294 -14.65 -19.05 -15.46
CA THR A 294 -14.06 -17.74 -15.20
C THR A 294 -13.89 -17.59 -13.70
N VAL A 295 -12.73 -17.14 -13.27
CA VAL A 295 -12.34 -16.93 -11.89
C VAL A 295 -11.97 -15.46 -11.72
N THR A 296 -12.67 -14.77 -10.83
CA THR A 296 -12.39 -13.37 -10.44
C THR A 296 -12.15 -13.22 -8.95
N ASP A 297 -12.29 -14.31 -8.19
CA ASP A 297 -12.06 -14.31 -6.75
C ASP A 297 -10.56 -14.24 -6.45
N TYR A 298 -10.15 -13.19 -5.73
CA TYR A 298 -8.79 -13.03 -5.22
C TYR A 298 -8.26 -14.30 -4.53
N PHE A 299 -9.10 -14.99 -3.75
CA PHE A 299 -8.69 -16.21 -3.02
C PHE A 299 -8.53 -17.46 -3.89
N ARG A 300 -8.71 -17.32 -5.21
CA ARG A 300 -8.52 -18.36 -6.22
C ARG A 300 -7.39 -18.04 -7.19
N LEU A 301 -6.76 -16.89 -7.03
CA LEU A 301 -5.78 -16.33 -7.95
C LEU A 301 -4.49 -16.09 -7.18
N ALA A 302 -3.45 -16.89 -7.45
CA ALA A 302 -2.13 -16.70 -6.85
C ALA A 302 -1.05 -16.58 -7.91
N MET A 303 -0.04 -15.79 -7.59
CA MET A 303 1.09 -15.52 -8.47
C MET A 303 2.32 -15.17 -7.62
N VAL A 304 3.50 -15.56 -8.09
CA VAL A 304 4.78 -15.16 -7.49
C VAL A 304 5.61 -14.37 -8.49
N SER A 305 5.88 -13.12 -8.17
CA SER A 305 6.89 -12.33 -8.87
C SER A 305 8.26 -12.57 -8.25
N TYR A 306 9.03 -13.52 -8.80
CA TYR A 306 10.31 -13.92 -8.20
C TYR A 306 11.36 -12.82 -8.18
N ASN A 307 11.29 -11.80 -9.05
CA ASN A 307 12.18 -10.62 -8.99
C ASN A 307 11.71 -9.41 -9.84
N HIS A 308 10.72 -9.54 -10.72
CA HIS A 308 10.22 -8.46 -11.59
C HIS A 308 8.78 -8.75 -12.01
N CYS A 309 8.06 -7.79 -12.61
CA CYS A 309 6.74 -7.97 -13.23
C CYS A 309 6.79 -8.84 -14.52
N ASN A 310 7.60 -9.89 -14.59
CA ASN A 310 7.64 -10.78 -15.76
C ASN A 310 6.31 -11.55 -15.91
N LEU A 311 5.67 -11.51 -17.07
CA LEU A 311 4.36 -12.14 -17.27
C LEU A 311 4.42 -13.68 -17.41
N ASN A 312 5.62 -14.28 -17.38
CA ASN A 312 5.85 -15.72 -17.28
C ASN A 312 6.12 -16.14 -15.82
N GLN A 313 5.30 -15.62 -14.91
CA GLN A 313 5.41 -15.92 -13.49
C GLN A 313 4.74 -17.25 -13.13
N ASP A 314 5.17 -17.75 -11.99
CA ASP A 314 4.59 -18.91 -11.34
C ASP A 314 3.18 -18.55 -10.86
N THR A 315 2.17 -19.01 -11.61
CA THR A 315 0.77 -18.59 -11.47
C THR A 315 -0.12 -19.81 -11.22
N LEU A 316 -1.03 -19.69 -10.27
CA LEU A 316 -2.01 -20.70 -9.91
C LEU A 316 -3.42 -20.13 -10.02
N VAL A 317 -4.25 -20.81 -10.80
CA VAL A 317 -5.68 -20.53 -10.95
C VAL A 317 -6.47 -21.69 -10.40
N VAL A 318 -7.20 -21.48 -9.30
CA VAL A 318 -8.08 -22.49 -8.71
C VAL A 318 -9.51 -22.26 -9.17
N LEU A 319 -10.15 -23.30 -9.71
CA LEU A 319 -11.52 -23.23 -10.19
C LEU A 319 -12.48 -23.46 -9.02
N ASP A 320 -13.55 -22.68 -8.94
CA ASP A 320 -14.59 -22.91 -7.93
C ASP A 320 -15.30 -24.26 -8.17
N ASP A 321 -15.57 -24.56 -9.44
CA ASP A 321 -16.11 -25.85 -9.88
C ASP A 321 -15.13 -26.52 -10.83
N PRO A 322 -14.72 -27.78 -10.57
CA PRO A 322 -13.84 -28.52 -11.46
C PRO A 322 -14.40 -28.61 -12.88
N LEU A 323 -13.50 -28.62 -13.87
CA LEU A 323 -13.81 -28.80 -15.28
C LEU A 323 -13.15 -30.07 -15.80
N ASP A 324 -13.95 -31.10 -16.07
CA ASP A 324 -13.49 -32.46 -16.46
C ASP A 324 -12.42 -33.03 -15.52
N GLY A 325 -12.62 -32.88 -14.21
CA GLY A 325 -11.70 -33.36 -13.17
C GLY A 325 -10.50 -32.45 -12.90
N VAL A 326 -10.34 -31.35 -13.63
CA VAL A 326 -9.32 -30.32 -13.34
C VAL A 326 -9.90 -29.33 -12.34
N SER A 327 -9.28 -29.19 -11.17
CA SER A 327 -9.68 -28.23 -10.14
C SER A 327 -8.77 -27.00 -10.11
N ALA A 328 -7.55 -27.09 -10.62
CA ALA A 328 -6.69 -25.93 -10.77
C ALA A 328 -5.74 -26.07 -11.96
N VAL A 329 -5.29 -24.92 -12.47
CA VAL A 329 -4.29 -24.79 -13.52
C VAL A 329 -3.09 -24.05 -12.96
N HIS A 330 -1.94 -24.68 -13.02
CA HIS A 330 -0.67 -24.11 -12.56
C HIS A 330 0.24 -23.88 -13.75
N VAL A 331 0.60 -22.63 -13.99
CA VAL A 331 1.61 -22.23 -14.97
C VAL A 331 2.92 -22.07 -14.22
N PRO A 332 3.85 -23.04 -14.29
CA PRO A 332 5.11 -22.96 -13.57
C PRO A 332 5.96 -21.82 -14.11
N GLY A 333 6.53 -21.04 -13.19
CA GLY A 333 7.58 -20.08 -13.54
C GLY A 333 8.81 -20.84 -14.06
N GLY A 334 9.37 -20.39 -15.19
CA GLY A 334 10.59 -21.00 -15.73
C GLY A 334 11.83 -20.76 -14.83
N PRO A 335 12.82 -21.66 -14.82
CA PRO A 335 14.10 -21.43 -14.14
C PRO A 335 14.83 -20.20 -14.69
N ASP A 336 14.62 -19.90 -15.97
CA ASP A 336 15.09 -18.68 -16.66
C ASP A 336 14.09 -17.53 -16.58
N SER A 337 13.20 -17.50 -15.57
CA SER A 337 12.21 -16.43 -15.39
C SER A 337 12.82 -15.02 -15.42
N GLN A 338 14.13 -14.86 -15.25
CA GLN A 338 14.80 -13.56 -15.46
C GLN A 338 14.77 -13.06 -16.92
N ALA A 339 14.59 -13.93 -17.92
CA ALA A 339 14.39 -13.54 -19.30
C ALA A 339 12.92 -13.12 -19.50
N MET A 340 12.67 -11.81 -19.42
CA MET A 340 11.36 -11.24 -19.75
C MET A 340 10.88 -11.75 -21.11
N GLY A 341 9.68 -12.35 -21.16
CA GLY A 341 9.02 -12.74 -22.40
C GLY A 341 9.24 -14.17 -22.87
N SER A 342 9.98 -15.02 -22.16
CA SER A 342 9.97 -16.45 -22.48
C SER A 342 8.59 -17.04 -22.16
N SER A 343 7.93 -17.67 -23.12
CA SER A 343 6.68 -18.41 -22.87
C SER A 343 6.96 -19.67 -22.04
N PRO A 344 6.05 -20.07 -21.13
CA PRO A 344 6.16 -21.36 -20.48
C PRO A 344 6.01 -22.47 -21.52
N ALA A 345 6.82 -23.53 -21.42
CA ALA A 345 6.73 -24.66 -22.34
C ALA A 345 5.56 -25.60 -21.99
N GLU A 346 5.17 -25.63 -20.72
CA GLU A 346 4.15 -26.51 -20.19
C GLU A 346 3.36 -25.84 -19.06
N LEU A 347 2.21 -26.43 -18.74
CA LEU A 347 1.45 -26.14 -17.53
C LEU A 347 0.93 -27.44 -16.92
N TYR A 348 0.47 -27.35 -15.68
CA TYR A 348 -0.01 -28.49 -14.90
C TYR A 348 -1.49 -28.38 -14.62
N TYR A 349 -2.19 -29.49 -14.82
CA TYR A 349 -3.55 -29.67 -14.29
C TYR A 349 -3.45 -30.31 -12.92
N LEU A 350 -4.20 -29.76 -11.98
CA LEU A 350 -4.23 -30.21 -10.59
C LEU A 350 -5.65 -30.64 -10.20
N ASP A 351 -5.72 -31.60 -9.27
CA ASP A 351 -6.97 -32.00 -8.62
C ASP A 351 -7.36 -31.08 -7.44
N ALA A 352 -8.41 -31.44 -6.72
CA ALA A 352 -8.95 -30.67 -5.60
C ALA A 352 -7.98 -30.56 -4.41
N ASP A 353 -7.04 -31.49 -4.29
CA ASP A 353 -5.96 -31.48 -3.28
C ASP A 353 -4.69 -30.78 -3.81
N LEU A 354 -4.83 -30.10 -4.95
CA LEU A 354 -3.77 -29.41 -5.69
C LEU A 354 -2.61 -30.35 -6.08
N GLN A 355 -2.89 -31.65 -6.24
CA GLN A 355 -1.92 -32.62 -6.74
C GLN A 355 -1.96 -32.64 -8.26
N ARG A 356 -0.78 -32.74 -8.87
CA ARG A 356 -0.66 -32.77 -10.33
C ARG A 356 -1.24 -34.06 -10.91
N ILE A 357 -2.23 -33.91 -11.78
CA ILE A 357 -2.89 -35.01 -12.50
C ILE A 357 -2.49 -35.10 -13.96
N ASP A 358 -2.04 -34.01 -14.57
CA ASP A 358 -1.59 -33.98 -15.97
C ASP A 358 -0.56 -32.86 -16.22
N THR A 359 0.19 -32.98 -17.31
CA THR A 359 1.11 -31.96 -17.81
C THR A 359 0.79 -31.71 -19.28
N LYS A 360 0.51 -30.46 -19.64
CA LYS A 360 0.18 -30.08 -21.02
C LYS A 360 1.22 -29.14 -21.59
N ALA A 361 1.59 -29.39 -22.84
CA ALA A 361 2.41 -28.45 -23.60
C ALA A 361 1.62 -27.18 -23.92
N VAL A 362 2.25 -26.02 -23.76
CA VAL A 362 1.74 -24.73 -24.23
C VAL A 362 2.17 -24.58 -25.69
N THR A 363 1.21 -24.49 -26.61
CA THR A 363 1.48 -24.41 -28.05
C THR A 363 1.60 -22.98 -28.56
N ASN A 364 0.99 -22.04 -27.86
CA ASN A 364 1.09 -20.60 -28.17
C ASN A 364 0.90 -19.80 -26.88
N TRP A 365 1.57 -18.65 -26.81
CA TRP A 365 1.51 -17.74 -25.66
C TRP A 365 1.53 -16.30 -26.17
N THR A 366 0.37 -15.67 -26.12
CA THR A 366 0.19 -14.30 -26.60
C THR A 366 0.04 -13.36 -25.40
N VAL A 367 0.74 -12.24 -25.46
CA VAL A 367 0.65 -11.16 -24.46
C VAL A 367 0.12 -9.92 -25.18
N ASP A 368 -0.98 -9.38 -24.68
CA ASP A 368 -1.69 -8.21 -25.21
C ASP A 368 -1.72 -7.13 -24.11
N PRO A 369 -0.89 -6.07 -24.21
CA PRO A 369 -0.65 -5.12 -23.13
C PRO A 369 -1.80 -4.16 -22.83
#